data_AF-M3HKN3-F1
#
_entry.id   AF-M3HKN3-F1
#
_cell.length_a   1.000
_cell.length_b   1.000
_cell.length_c   1.000
_cell.angle_alpha   90.00
_cell.angle_beta   90.00
_cell.angle_gamma   90.00
#
_symmetry.space_group_name_H-M   'P 1'
#
loop_
_entity.id
_entity.type
_entity.pdbx_description
1 polymer ?
#
loop_
_entity_poly.entity_id
_entity_poly.type
_entity_poly.pdbx_seq_one_letter_code
_entity_poly.pdbx_strand_id
1 'polypeptide(L)' 'MKHHLTYKDDKSDKFWNIEASGKSFTVTYGKAGTAGTSQTKTFDN' A
#
# COMPACT_ATOMS: atom_id res chain seq x y z
N MET A 1 -9.88 7.39 2.93
CA MET A 1 -9.74 6.42 4.05
C MET A 1 -8.36 5.78 3.94
N LYS A 2 -7.61 5.67 5.04
CA LYS A 2 -6.25 5.10 5.07
C LYS A 2 -6.26 3.76 5.80
N HIS A 3 -5.73 2.71 5.18
CA HIS A 3 -5.59 1.39 5.79
C HIS A 3 -4.16 0.88 5.69
N HIS A 4 -3.70 0.23 6.76
CA HIS A 4 -2.38 -0.36 6.84
C HIS A 4 -2.50 -1.86 7.16
N LEU A 5 -1.77 -2.67 6.40
CA LEU A 5 -1.73 -4.12 6.50
C LEU A 5 -0.27 -4.56 6.59
N THR A 6 -0.01 -5.59 7.38
CA THR A 6 1.31 -6.21 7.51
C THR A 6 1.19 -7.72 7.34
N TYR A 7 2.17 -8.32 6.69
CA TYR A 7 2.30 -9.77 6.58
C TYR A 7 3.72 -10.18 6.97
N LYS A 8 3.83 -11.13 7.89
CA LYS A 8 5.10 -11.63 8.38
C LYS A 8 5.11 -13.15 8.47
N ASP A 9 6.13 -13.76 7.87
CA ASP A 9 6.48 -15.18 7.98
C ASP A 9 8.02 -15.32 8.00
N ASP A 10 8.54 -16.54 7.97
CA ASP A 10 9.99 -16.80 8.03
C ASP A 10 10.80 -16.17 6.88
N LYS A 11 10.16 -15.85 5.75
CA LYS A 11 10.81 -15.35 4.53
C LYS A 11 10.36 -13.94 4.13
N SER A 12 9.28 -13.46 4.73
CA SER A 12 8.61 -12.22 4.38
C SER A 12 8.40 -11.36 5.60
N ASP A 13 8.68 -10.08 5.44
CA ASP A 13 8.26 -9.04 6.37
C ASP A 13 7.80 -7.86 5.52
N LYS A 14 6.50 -7.80 5.22
CA LYS A 14 5.93 -6.92 4.21
C LYS A 14 4.84 -6.03 4.79
N PHE A 15 4.69 -4.85 4.20
CA PHE A 15 3.62 -3.91 4.52
C PHE A 15 2.89 -3.45 3.25
N TRP A 16 1.65 -3.04 3.44
CA TRP A 16 0.84 -2.30 2.47
C TRP A 16 0.10 -1.17 3.19
N ASN A 17 0.12 0.00 2.60
CA ASN A 17 -0.71 1.13 2.97
C ASN A 17 -1.58 1.49 1.77
N ILE A 18 -2.88 1.72 1.96
CA ILE A 18 -3.76 2.19 0.90
C ILE A 18 -4.51 3.44 1.35
N GLU A 19 -4.54 4.44 0.47
CA GLU A 19 -5.22 5.70 0.68
C GLU A 19 -6.14 5.97 -0.51
N ALA A 20 -7.45 5.89 -0.28
CA ALA A 20 -8.47 6.19 -1.30
C ALA A 20 -8.99 7.62 -1.15
N SER A 21 -9.07 8.33 -2.27
CA SER A 21 -9.59 9.69 -2.43
C SER A 21 -10.37 9.82 -3.75
N GLY A 22 -11.68 10.03 -3.66
CA GLY A 22 -12.55 10.10 -4.84
C GLY A 22 -12.46 8.82 -5.69
N LYS A 23 -12.11 8.99 -6.97
CA LYS A 23 -11.92 7.88 -7.94
C LYS A 23 -10.48 7.40 -8.04
N SER A 24 -9.64 7.80 -7.10
CA SER A 24 -8.24 7.41 -7.09
C SER A 24 -7.91 6.70 -5.79
N PHE A 25 -6.98 5.77 -5.88
CA PHE A 25 -6.30 5.28 -4.70
C PHE A 25 -4.79 5.25 -4.94
N THR A 26 -4.04 5.45 -3.86
CA THR A 26 -2.61 5.22 -3.81
C THR A 26 -2.33 4.06 -2.89
N VAL A 27 -1.58 3.07 -3.38
CA VAL A 27 -1.03 1.98 -2.57
C VAL A 27 0.48 2.19 -2.41
N THR A 28 0.98 2.11 -1.19
CA THR A 28 2.41 2.01 -0.89
C THR A 28 2.69 0.64 -0.31
N TYR A 29 3.66 -0.10 -0.85
CA TYR A 29 3.98 -1.45 -0.38
C TYR A 29 5.48 -1.72 -0.38
N GLY A 30 5.95 -2.62 0.49
CA GLY A 30 7.38 -2.92 0.57
C GLY A 30 7.74 -3.85 1.71
N LYS A 31 9.05 -4.02 1.92
CA LYS A 31 9.57 -4.69 3.12
C LYS A 31 9.39 -3.77 4.33
N ALA A 32 9.01 -4.29 5.49
CA ALA A 32 8.87 -3.50 6.71
C ALA A 32 10.19 -2.76 7.05
N GLY A 33 10.08 -1.51 7.49
CA GLY A 33 11.22 -0.64 7.79
C GLY A 33 11.87 0.01 6.55
N THR A 34 11.33 -0.22 5.35
CA THR A 34 11.76 0.48 4.12
C THR A 34 10.73 1.51 3.69
N ALA A 35 11.12 2.46 2.83
CA ALA A 35 10.18 3.42 2.26
C ALA A 35 9.12 2.76 1.35
N GLY A 36 9.40 1.56 0.83
CA GLY A 36 8.55 0.86 -0.13
C GLY A 36 8.43 1.57 -1.48
N THR A 37 7.45 1.12 -2.26
CA THR A 37 7.12 1.64 -3.59
C THR A 37 5.67 2.10 -3.56
N SER A 38 5.39 3.26 -4.15
CA SER A 38 4.04 3.80 -4.26
C SER A 38 3.51 3.70 -5.69
N GLN A 39 2.23 3.36 -5.82
CA GLN A 39 1.49 3.32 -7.07
C GLN A 39 0.12 3.99 -6.90
N THR A 40 -0.23 4.87 -7.83
CA THR A 40 -1.55 5.51 -7.86
C THR A 40 -2.33 4.97 -9.04
N LYS A 41 -3.60 4.63 -8.81
CA LYS A 41 -4.56 4.27 -9.85
C LYS A 41 -5.77 5.19 -9.77
N THR A 42 -6.17 5.73 -10.92
CA THR A 42 -7.38 6.53 -11.09
C THR A 42 -8.35 5.79 -12.00
N PHE A 43 -9.63 5.85 -11.69
CA PHE A 43 -10.72 5.24 -12.45
C PHE A 43 -11.54 6.33 -13.14
N ASP A 44 -11.92 6.06 -14.38
CA ASP A 44 -12.86 6.91 -15.14
C ASP A 44 -14.31 6.67 -14.67
N ASN A 45 -15.24 7.49 -15.18
CA ASN A 45 -16.68 7.32 -14.94
C ASN A 45 -17.26 6.14 -15.72
#